data_AF-A0A3C0K3A0-F1
#
_entry.id   AF-A0A3C0K3A0-F1
#
_cell.length_a   1.000
_cell.length_b   1.000
_cell.length_c   1.000
_cell.angle_alpha   90.00
_cell.angle_beta   90.00
_cell.angle_gamma   90.00
#
_symmetry.space_group_name_H-M   'P 1'
#
loop_
_entity.id
_entity.type
_entity.pdbx_description
1 polymer ?
#
loop_
_entity_poly.entity_id
_entity_poly.type
_entity_poly.pdbx_seq_one_letter_code
_entity_poly.pdbx_strand_id
1 'polypeptide(L)'
;MNSLNEIISVRQANSRDLYMIGNIDMSNTTDYVWQMDFKEEDKNISIVFRRTRLPRSIDLDFTELIQNLDKQIHQFSVVLVAESLGRLCGFVAIDKDISQESG
;
A
#
# COMPACT_ATOMS: atom_id res chain seq x y z
N MET A 1 -12.65 30.59 0.83
CA MET A 1 -13.49 29.44 1.23
C MET A 1 -12.70 28.68 2.29
N ASN A 2 -13.24 28.59 3.51
CA ASN A 2 -12.56 27.97 4.64
C ASN A 2 -12.38 26.47 4.39
N SER A 3 -11.13 26.00 4.37
CA SER A 3 -10.83 24.58 4.52
C SER A 3 -11.30 24.16 5.91
N LEU A 4 -12.46 23.50 5.99
CA LEU A 4 -12.80 22.67 7.13
C LEU A 4 -11.69 21.61 7.22
N ASN A 5 -11.00 21.54 8.36
CA ASN A 5 -10.17 20.39 8.66
C ASN A 5 -11.07 19.15 8.60
N GLU A 6 -10.89 18.30 7.61
CA GLU A 6 -11.54 16.99 7.61
C GLU A 6 -11.05 16.21 8.82
N ILE A 7 -11.98 15.85 9.71
CA ILE A 7 -11.68 15.02 10.86
C ILE A 7 -11.60 13.58 10.34
N ILE A 8 -10.39 13.04 10.31
CA ILE A 8 -10.14 11.64 10.00
C ILE A 8 -10.15 10.86 11.30
N SER A 9 -11.02 9.86 11.39
CA SER A 9 -11.00 8.88 12.47
C SER A 9 -10.28 7.61 12.02
N VAL A 10 -9.40 7.07 12.85
CA VAL A 10 -8.69 5.81 12.58
C VAL A 10 -9.15 4.77 13.58
N ARG A 11 -9.53 3.59 13.09
CA ARG A 11 -10.02 2.48 13.90
C ARG A 11 -9.66 1.13 13.28
N GLN A 12 -9.73 0.07 14.08
CA GLN A 12 -9.62 -1.28 13.55
C GLN A 12 -10.79 -1.59 12.60
N ALA A 13 -10.47 -2.28 11.51
CA ALA A 13 -11.45 -2.74 10.55
C ALA A 13 -12.34 -3.83 11.17
N ASN A 14 -13.64 -3.73 10.91
CA ASN A 14 -14.59 -4.83 11.09
C ASN A 14 -14.82 -5.55 9.76
N SER A 15 -15.56 -6.66 9.78
CA SER A 15 -15.77 -7.48 8.58
C SER A 15 -16.47 -6.74 7.43
N ARG A 16 -17.31 -5.74 7.71
CA ARG A 16 -17.96 -4.92 6.67
C ARG A 16 -16.97 -4.00 5.97
N ASP A 17 -16.00 -3.46 6.72
CA ASP A 17 -15.01 -2.54 6.15
C ASP A 17 -14.17 -3.22 5.07
N LEU A 18 -13.93 -4.53 5.16
CA LEU A 18 -13.13 -5.29 4.18
C LEU A 18 -13.73 -5.24 2.78
N TYR A 19 -15.05 -5.39 2.68
CA TYR A 19 -15.76 -5.23 1.42
C TYR A 19 -15.73 -3.77 0.93
N MET A 20 -15.71 -2.81 1.86
CA MET A 20 -15.69 -1.37 1.53
C MET A 20 -14.31 -0.89 1.09
N ILE A 21 -13.23 -1.49 1.60
CA ILE A 21 -11.84 -1.22 1.18
C ILE A 21 -11.68 -1.46 -0.31
N GLY A 22 -12.33 -2.49 -0.85
CA GLY A 22 -12.37 -2.79 -2.29
C GLY A 22 -12.92 -1.67 -3.18
N ASN A 23 -13.66 -0.73 -2.60
CA ASN A 23 -14.28 0.39 -3.31
C ASN A 23 -13.55 1.73 -3.12
N ILE A 24 -12.42 1.75 -2.39
CA ILE A 24 -11.62 2.96 -2.25
C ILE A 24 -11.01 3.28 -3.61
N ASP A 25 -11.16 4.52 -4.07
CA ASP A 25 -10.47 5.00 -5.27
C ASP A 25 -8.97 5.06 -4.97
N MET A 26 -8.25 4.08 -5.49
CA MET A 26 -6.80 3.96 -5.39
C MET A 26 -6.10 4.31 -6.70
N SER A 27 -6.80 4.99 -7.62
CA SER A 27 -6.16 5.52 -8.81
C SER A 27 -5.01 6.44 -8.39
N ASN A 28 -3.81 6.08 -8.83
CA ASN A 28 -2.61 6.78 -8.45
C ASN A 28 -1.74 6.90 -9.69
N THR A 29 -1.19 8.10 -9.91
CA THR A 29 -0.29 8.33 -11.02
C THR A 29 1.07 8.73 -10.51
N THR A 30 2.10 8.34 -11.24
CA THR A 30 3.47 8.75 -10.92
C THR A 30 4.20 9.29 -12.15
N ASP A 31 4.95 10.36 -11.91
CA ASP A 31 5.91 10.95 -12.84
C ASP A 31 7.31 10.34 -12.70
N TYR A 32 7.55 9.55 -11.64
CA TYR A 32 8.87 9.06 -11.26
C TYR A 32 8.84 7.58 -10.89
N VAL A 33 9.94 6.90 -11.19
CA VAL A 33 10.17 5.51 -10.78
C VAL A 33 11.53 5.39 -10.11
N TRP A 34 11.70 4.33 -9.33
CA TRP A 34 13.00 3.88 -8.88
C TRP A 34 13.51 2.83 -9.85
N GLN A 35 14.55 3.17 -10.61
CA GLN A 35 15.27 2.21 -11.43
C GLN A 35 16.34 1.53 -10.58
N MET A 36 16.30 0.21 -10.53
CA MET A 36 17.30 -0.61 -9.86
C MET A 36 18.36 -1.04 -10.89
N ASP A 37 19.61 -0.69 -10.64
CA ASP A 37 20.76 -1.24 -11.33
C ASP A 37 21.40 -2.30 -10.44
N PHE A 38 21.40 -3.54 -10.91
CA PHE A 38 22.08 -4.66 -10.27
C PHE A 38 23.41 -4.92 -10.98
N LYS A 39 24.49 -4.98 -10.22
CA LYS A 39 25.83 -5.34 -10.71
C LYS A 39 26.42 -6.40 -9.82
N GLU A 40 26.93 -7.45 -10.44
CA GLU A 40 27.65 -8.54 -9.77
C GLU A 40 29.01 -8.71 -10.46
N GLU A 41 30.08 -8.49 -9.71
CA GLU A 41 31.47 -8.64 -10.18
C GLU A 41 32.28 -9.37 -9.09
N ASP A 42 32.90 -10.50 -9.48
CA ASP A 42 33.60 -11.44 -8.61
C ASP A 42 32.79 -11.89 -7.38
N LYS A 43 33.09 -11.33 -6.21
CA LYS A 43 32.44 -11.61 -4.91
C LYS A 43 31.63 -10.41 -4.41
N ASN A 44 31.47 -9.38 -5.23
CA ASN A 44 30.78 -8.15 -4.86
C ASN A 44 29.44 -8.05 -5.60
N ILE A 45 28.39 -7.83 -4.84
CA ILE A 45 27.08 -7.45 -5.34
C ILE A 45 26.86 -5.98 -5.00
N SER A 46 26.49 -5.19 -5.99
CA SER A 46 26.10 -3.79 -5.84
C SER A 46 24.71 -3.57 -6.41
N ILE A 47 23.86 -2.93 -5.61
CA ILE A 47 22.51 -2.55 -6.00
C ILE A 47 22.40 -1.04 -5.85
N VAL A 48 22.10 -0.34 -6.95
CA VAL A 48 21.93 1.10 -6.96
C VAL A 48 20.51 1.44 -7.37
N PHE A 49 19.80 2.20 -6.54
CA PHE A 49 18.49 2.73 -6.85
C PHE A 49 18.60 4.17 -7.32
N ARG A 50 18.07 4.48 -8.50
CA ARG A 50 18.03 5.85 -9.04
C ARG A 50 16.59 6.27 -9.24
N ARG A 51 16.22 7.42 -8.70
CA ARG A 51 14.94 8.04 -9.00
C ARG A 51 15.00 8.68 -10.39
N THR A 52 14.22 8.16 -11.33
CA THR A 52 14.21 8.60 -12.72
C THR A 52 12.84 9.18 -13.07
N ARG A 53 12.80 10.32 -13.77
CA ARG A 53 11.56 10.89 -14.30
C ARG A 53 11.12 10.11 -15.54
N LEU A 54 9.84 9.76 -15.61
CA LEU A 54 9.25 9.11 -16.77
C LEU A 54 8.98 10.11 -17.90
N PRO A 55 8.98 9.66 -19.17
CA PRO A 55 8.64 10.50 -20.32
C PRO A 55 7.17 10.96 -20.32
N ARG A 56 6.30 10.22 -19.62
CA ARG A 56 4.90 10.56 -19.33
C ARG A 56 4.50 9.94 -18.00
N SER A 57 3.53 10.53 -17.31
CA SER A 57 2.94 9.92 -16.11
C SER A 57 2.36 8.55 -16.45
N ILE A 58 2.46 7.62 -15.52
CA ILE A 58 1.84 6.29 -15.63
C ILE A 58 0.87 6.09 -14.47
N ASP A 59 -0.18 5.33 -14.74
CA ASP A 59 -1.11 4.87 -13.71
C ASP A 59 -0.51 3.66 -12.98
N LEU A 60 -0.61 3.65 -11.66
CA LEU A 60 -0.29 2.51 -10.82
C LEU A 60 -1.56 1.69 -10.59
N ASP A 61 -1.51 0.43 -10.99
CA ASP A 61 -2.63 -0.50 -10.79
C ASP A 61 -2.40 -1.35 -9.54
N PHE A 62 -3.16 -1.07 -8.49
CA PHE A 62 -3.18 -1.83 -7.23
C PHE A 62 -4.43 -2.73 -7.11
N THR A 63 -5.19 -2.92 -8.19
CA THR A 63 -6.48 -3.62 -8.16
C THR A 63 -6.33 -5.07 -7.67
N GLU A 64 -5.32 -5.79 -8.16
CA GLU A 64 -5.09 -7.20 -7.79
C GLU A 64 -4.74 -7.35 -6.29
N LEU A 65 -3.95 -6.43 -5.74
CA LEU A 65 -3.59 -6.44 -4.31
C LEU A 65 -4.84 -6.32 -3.43
N ILE A 66 -5.76 -5.43 -3.82
CA ILE A 66 -6.98 -5.13 -3.05
C ILE A 66 -7.99 -6.27 -3.18
N GLN A 67 -8.18 -6.82 -4.38
CA GLN A 67 -9.12 -7.93 -4.62
C GLN A 67 -8.76 -9.21 -3.87
N ASN A 68 -7.53 -9.33 -3.37
CA ASN A 68 -7.09 -10.47 -2.58
C ASN A 68 -6.97 -10.18 -1.09
N LEU A 69 -7.29 -8.96 -0.64
CA LEU A 69 -7.18 -8.55 0.76
C LEU A 69 -8.11 -9.36 1.67
N ASP A 70 -9.32 -9.67 1.20
CA ASP A 70 -10.29 -10.50 1.91
C ASP A 70 -9.78 -11.94 2.08
N LYS A 71 -9.16 -12.52 1.05
CA LYS A 71 -8.58 -13.87 1.06
C LYS A 71 -7.37 -13.97 1.97
N GLN A 72 -6.59 -12.89 2.06
CA GLN A 72 -5.35 -12.84 2.84
C GLN A 72 -5.55 -12.27 4.24
N ILE A 73 -6.78 -11.94 4.64
CA ILE A 73 -6.99 -11.22 5.89
C ILE A 73 -6.47 -11.95 7.12
N HIS A 74 -6.53 -13.28 7.11
CA HIS A 74 -6.02 -14.11 8.20
C HIS A 74 -4.50 -14.01 8.39
N GLN A 75 -3.77 -13.49 7.40
CA GLN A 75 -2.32 -13.26 7.47
C GLN A 75 -2.03 -11.97 8.24
N PHE A 76 -2.89 -10.96 8.14
CA PHE A 76 -2.68 -9.69 8.82
C PHE A 76 -2.93 -9.80 10.32
N SER A 77 -1.98 -9.29 11.11
CA SER A 77 -2.13 -9.09 12.55
C SER A 77 -3.20 -8.04 12.88
N VAL A 78 -3.25 -6.98 12.07
CA VAL A 78 -4.23 -5.92 12.22
C VAL A 78 -4.49 -5.23 10.89
N VAL A 79 -5.75 -4.86 10.67
CA VAL A 79 -6.16 -3.96 9.59
C VAL A 79 -6.78 -2.73 10.22
N LEU A 80 -6.26 -1.55 9.90
CA LEU A 80 -6.80 -0.26 10.33
C LEU A 80 -7.44 0.43 9.12
N VAL A 81 -8.53 1.15 9.35
CA VAL A 81 -9.19 1.98 8.36
C VAL A 81 -9.22 3.44 8.81
N ALA A 82 -9.10 4.34 7.84
CA ALA A 82 -9.30 5.77 7.99
C ALA A 82 -10.69 6.11 7.45
N GLU A 83 -11.49 6.84 8.23
CA GLU A 83 -12.85 7.21 7.90
C GLU A 83 -13.05 8.71 8.06
N SER A 84 -13.60 9.35 7.02
CA SER A 84 -14.01 10.76 6.98
C SER A 84 -15.46 10.84 6.49
N LEU A 85 -16.32 11.56 7.21
CA LEU A 85 -17.73 11.78 6.86
C LEU A 85 -18.50 10.47 6.54
N GLY A 86 -18.23 9.39 7.28
CA GLY A 86 -18.87 8.09 7.08
C GLY A 86 -18.36 7.28 5.89
N ARG A 87 -17.26 7.72 5.25
CA ARG A 87 -16.63 7.05 4.11
C ARG A 87 -15.22 6.63 4.46
N LEU A 88 -14.86 5.40 4.09
CA LEU A 88 -13.48 4.95 4.16
C LEU A 88 -12.65 5.73 3.12
N CYS A 89 -11.55 6.31 3.57
CA CYS A 89 -10.62 7.07 2.72
C CYS A 89 -9.22 6.44 2.68
N GLY A 90 -8.98 5.37 3.43
CA GLY A 90 -7.73 4.64 3.40
C GLY A 90 -7.73 3.45 4.34
N PHE A 91 -6.72 2.60 4.20
CA PHE A 91 -6.49 1.48 5.09
C PHE A 91 -4.99 1.18 5.18
N VAL A 92 -4.61 0.47 6.24
CA VAL A 92 -3.30 -0.19 6.34
C VAL A 92 -3.50 -1.58 6.89
N ALA A 93 -2.87 -2.56 6.25
CA ALA A 93 -2.83 -3.93 6.68
C ALA A 93 -1.41 -4.24 7.15
N ILE A 94 -1.27 -4.74 8.37
CA ILE A 94 0.01 -5.08 8.98
C ILE A 94 0.09 -6.59 9.07
N ASP A 95 1.02 -7.18 8.31
CA ASP A 95 1.28 -8.61 8.36
C ASP A 95 1.97 -9.00 9.67
N LYS A 96 1.70 -10.22 10.13
CA LYS A 96 2.52 -10.84 11.16
C LYS A 96 3.75 -11.41 10.47
N ASP A 97 4.88 -10.71 10.55
CA ASP A 97 6.15 -11.33 10.20
C ASP A 97 6.42 -12.48 11.19
N ILE A 98 6.07 -13.71 10.79
CA ILE A 98 6.53 -14.93 11.43
C ILE A 98 7.77 -15.38 10.67
N SER A 99 8.82 -14.56 10.71
CA SER A 99 10.17 -15.05 10.50
C SER A 99 10.38 -16.18 11.52
N GLN A 100 10.23 -17.43 11.08
CA GLN A 100 10.72 -18.56 11.84
C GLN A 100 12.24 -18.39 11.91
N GLU A 101 12.74 -17.96 13.06
CA GLU A 101 14.12 -18.25 13.46
C GLU A 101 14.26 -19.77 13.47
N SER A 102 14.65 -20.32 12.33
CA SER A 102 15.16 -21.69 12.25
C SER A 102 16.57 -21.64 12.81
N GLY A 103 16.71 -22.08 14.06
CA GLY A 103 18.00 -22.33 14.70
C GLY A 103 18.76 -23.49 14.09
#